data_AF-A0A2X3JCT4-F1
#
_entry.id   AF-A0A2X3JCT4-F1
#
_cell.length_a   1.000
_cell.length_b   1.000
_cell.length_c   1.000
_cell.angle_alpha   90.00
_cell.angle_beta   90.00
_cell.angle_gamma   90.00
#
_symmetry.space_group_name_H-M   'P 1'
#
loop_
_entity.id
_entity.type
_entity.pdbx_description
1 polymer ?
#
loop_
_entity_poly.entity_id
_entity_poly.type
_entity_poly.pdbx_seq_one_letter_code
_entity_poly.pdbx_strand_id
1 'polypeptide(L)'
;MIQTRQLAQQMRREVQELVDCAAEYAEHGTAHPSALVVWTREIARDFSNVGPMVRASGHARDTRADHPFVGYGLLPMEVHSEQGCDVISRLKVRINEVYTALNMIDYGLDNLPGGR
;
A
#
# COMPACT_ATOMS: atom_id res chain seq x y z
N MET A 1 1.54 -24.02 -5.58
CA MET A 1 2.11 -22.91 -6.38
C MET A 1 1.15 -22.41 -7.45
N ILE A 2 0.61 -23.26 -8.34
CA ILE A 2 -0.34 -22.81 -9.39
C ILE A 2 -1.62 -22.19 -8.80
N GLN A 3 -2.22 -22.83 -7.79
CA GLN A 3 -3.40 -22.30 -7.10
C GLN A 3 -3.16 -20.93 -6.44
N THR A 4 -2.00 -20.74 -5.80
CA THR A 4 -1.63 -19.45 -5.18
C THR A 4 -1.49 -18.35 -6.23
N ARG A 5 -0.86 -18.65 -7.39
CA ARG A 5 -0.79 -17.69 -8.50
C ARG A 5 -2.17 -17.37 -9.07
N GLN A 6 -3.04 -18.36 -9.24
CA GLN A 6 -4.41 -18.13 -9.70
C GLN A 6 -5.19 -17.23 -8.74
N LEU A 7 -5.04 -17.45 -7.43
CA LEU A 7 -5.65 -16.61 -6.40
C LEU A 7 -5.08 -15.18 -6.42
N ALA A 8 -3.76 -15.01 -6.51
CA ALA A 8 -3.15 -13.68 -6.61
C ALA A 8 -3.64 -12.91 -7.85
N GLN A 9 -3.81 -13.59 -8.99
CA GLN A 9 -4.37 -12.99 -10.21
C GLN A 9 -5.86 -12.66 -10.07
N GLN A 10 -6.63 -13.48 -9.35
CA GLN A 10 -8.02 -13.18 -9.02
C GLN A 10 -8.11 -11.94 -8.12
N MET A 11 -7.35 -11.90 -7.03
CA MET A 11 -7.29 -10.75 -6.12
C MET A 11 -6.90 -9.47 -6.87
N ARG A 12 -5.97 -9.55 -7.83
CA ARG A 12 -5.58 -8.39 -8.65
C ARG A 12 -6.77 -7.80 -9.43
N ARG A 13 -7.65 -8.65 -9.97
CA ARG A 13 -8.86 -8.20 -10.67
C ARG A 13 -9.89 -7.61 -9.70
N GLU A 14 -10.17 -8.30 -8.60
CA GLU A 14 -11.12 -7.85 -7.59
C GLU A 14 -10.69 -6.50 -6.96
N VAL A 15 -9.40 -6.33 -6.69
CA VAL A 15 -8.86 -5.06 -6.20
C VAL A 15 -8.99 -3.97 -7.26
N GLN A 16 -8.76 -4.27 -8.54
CA GLN A 16 -8.94 -3.28 -9.61
C GLN A 16 -10.39 -2.80 -9.69
N GLU A 17 -11.37 -3.71 -9.60
CA GLU A 17 -12.79 -3.36 -9.57
C GLU A 17 -13.13 -2.43 -8.38
N LEU A 18 -12.57 -2.70 -7.20
CA LEU A 18 -12.73 -1.83 -6.03
C LEU A 18 -12.05 -0.46 -6.20
N VAL A 19 -10.89 -0.43 -6.85
CA VAL A 19 -10.18 0.82 -7.16
C VAL A 19 -10.99 1.68 -8.13
N ASP A 20 -11.55 1.08 -9.17
CA ASP A 20 -12.38 1.77 -10.15
C ASP A 20 -13.63 2.36 -9.49
N CYS A 21 -14.30 1.60 -8.63
CA CYS A 21 -15.43 2.09 -7.84
C CYS A 21 -15.04 3.24 -6.90
N ALA A 22 -13.89 3.13 -6.22
CA ALA A 22 -13.41 4.18 -5.33
C ALA A 22 -13.02 5.46 -6.08
N ALA A 23 -12.45 5.33 -7.28
CA ALA A 23 -12.12 6.46 -8.15
C ALA A 23 -13.39 7.18 -8.63
N GLU A 24 -14.39 6.42 -9.08
CA GLU A 24 -15.70 6.97 -9.48
C GLU A 24 -16.35 7.75 -8.33
N TYR A 25 -16.35 7.19 -7.11
CA TYR A 25 -16.86 7.88 -5.93
C TYR A 25 -16.06 9.14 -5.58
N ALA A 26 -14.74 9.13 -5.74
CA ALA A 26 -13.90 10.30 -5.48
C ALA A 26 -14.20 11.46 -6.46
N GLU A 27 -14.55 11.15 -7.70
CA GLU A 27 -14.89 12.16 -8.72
C GLU A 27 -16.34 12.68 -8.61
N HIS A 28 -17.29 11.80 -8.27
CA HIS A 28 -18.73 12.12 -8.33
C HIS A 28 -19.41 12.23 -6.96
N GLY A 29 -18.68 11.98 -5.87
CA GLY A 29 -19.21 12.01 -4.50
C GLY A 29 -19.64 13.40 -4.05
N THR A 30 -20.75 13.46 -3.31
CA THR A 30 -21.34 14.72 -2.80
C THR A 30 -20.56 15.37 -1.65
N ALA A 31 -19.69 14.60 -0.99
CA ALA A 31 -18.73 15.10 0.01
C ALA A 31 -17.31 14.77 -0.48
N HIS A 32 -16.47 15.79 -0.67
CA HIS A 32 -15.10 15.58 -1.16
C HIS A 32 -14.28 14.86 -0.08
N PRO A 33 -13.88 13.59 -0.26
CA PRO A 33 -13.28 12.79 0.82
C PRO A 33 -11.95 13.38 1.31
N SER A 34 -11.25 14.14 0.46
CA SER A 34 -10.05 14.91 0.84
C SER A 34 -10.29 16.01 1.88
N ALA A 35 -11.53 16.48 2.05
CA ALA A 35 -11.86 17.48 3.07
C ALA A 35 -12.02 16.86 4.47
N LEU A 36 -12.10 15.53 4.58
CA LEU A 36 -12.23 14.82 5.84
C LEU A 36 -10.83 14.47 6.36
N VAL A 37 -10.48 15.03 7.52
CA VAL A 37 -9.34 14.64 8.35
C VAL A 37 -7.96 14.85 7.67
N VAL A 38 -7.50 16.11 7.65
CA VAL A 38 -6.16 16.49 7.19
C VAL A 38 -5.17 16.45 8.36
N TRP A 39 -4.21 15.53 8.31
CA TRP A 39 -3.08 15.50 9.25
C TRP A 39 -1.82 15.96 8.54
N THR A 40 -1.41 17.21 8.76
CA THR A 40 -0.21 17.75 8.13
C THR A 40 1.02 16.91 8.49
N ARG A 41 2.08 17.10 7.70
CA ARG A 41 3.35 16.41 7.88
C ARG A 41 3.92 16.56 9.30
N GLU A 42 3.74 17.73 9.90
CA GLU A 42 4.17 18.08 11.26
C GLU A 42 3.35 17.32 12.28
N ILE A 43 2.02 17.39 12.22
CA ILE A 43 1.14 16.70 13.17
C ILE A 43 1.36 15.18 13.09
N ALA A 44 1.53 14.63 11.89
CA ALA A 44 1.81 13.21 11.72
C ALA A 44 3.11 12.76 12.41
N ARG A 45 4.10 13.65 12.50
CA ARG A 45 5.37 13.42 13.20
C ARG A 45 5.23 13.60 14.70
N ASP A 46 4.58 14.67 15.14
CA ASP A 46 4.42 15.02 16.56
C ASP A 46 3.60 13.97 17.31
N PHE A 47 2.56 13.43 16.67
CA PHE A 47 1.70 12.39 17.25
C PHE A 47 2.16 10.96 16.93
N SER A 48 3.32 10.80 16.28
CA SER A 48 3.93 9.50 16.01
C SER A 48 3.02 8.51 15.28
N ASN A 49 2.29 9.00 14.28
CA ASN A 49 1.48 8.14 13.41
C ASN A 49 2.39 7.15 12.67
N VAL A 50 1.86 5.97 12.31
CA VAL A 50 2.63 4.90 11.65
C VAL A 50 1.91 4.35 10.41
N GLY A 51 2.65 3.60 9.61
CA GLY A 51 2.10 2.88 8.45
C GLY A 51 1.53 3.84 7.38
N PRO A 52 0.38 3.50 6.78
CA PRO A 52 -0.22 4.33 5.74
C PRO A 52 -0.54 5.76 6.17
N MET A 53 -0.76 5.99 7.47
CA MET A 53 -1.07 7.31 8.01
C MET A 53 0.10 8.28 7.87
N VAL A 54 1.32 7.83 8.23
CA VAL A 54 2.52 8.66 8.15
C VAL A 54 3.04 8.74 6.71
N ARG A 55 2.90 7.66 5.94
CA ARG A 55 3.28 7.61 4.52
C ARG A 55 2.41 8.51 3.65
N ALA A 56 1.12 8.66 3.97
CA ALA A 56 0.25 9.59 3.27
C ALA A 56 0.46 11.07 3.65
N SER A 57 1.30 11.33 4.65
CA SER A 57 1.72 12.67 5.09
C SER A 57 3.16 12.98 4.69
N GLY A 58 3.71 12.32 3.66
CA GLY A 58 5.01 12.62 3.07
C GLY A 58 6.22 12.02 3.77
N HIS A 59 6.03 11.05 4.67
CA HIS A 59 7.12 10.33 5.33
C HIS A 59 7.23 8.91 4.77
N ALA A 60 8.09 8.70 3.77
CA ALA A 60 8.38 7.40 3.18
C ALA A 60 9.21 6.53 4.12
N ARG A 61 8.57 6.00 5.17
CA ARG A 61 9.17 5.09 6.15
C ARG A 61 8.37 3.80 6.26
N ASP A 62 9.09 2.69 6.34
CA ASP A 62 8.51 1.37 6.55
C ASP A 62 9.54 0.45 7.17
N THR A 63 9.20 -0.16 8.30
CA THR A 63 10.11 -1.06 9.03
C THR A 63 10.64 -2.19 8.15
N ARG A 64 9.85 -2.68 7.18
CA ARG A 64 10.28 -3.77 6.28
C ARG A 64 11.43 -3.36 5.36
N ALA A 65 11.53 -2.07 5.02
CA ALA A 65 12.58 -1.51 4.18
C ALA A 65 13.72 -0.89 5.00
N ASP A 66 13.40 -0.10 6.03
CA ASP A 66 14.38 0.61 6.86
C ASP A 66 15.13 -0.33 7.81
N HIS A 67 14.43 -1.35 8.32
CA HIS A 67 14.96 -2.34 9.26
C HIS A 67 14.51 -3.76 8.88
N PRO A 68 14.98 -4.31 7.74
CA PRO A 68 14.44 -5.54 7.18
C PRO A 68 14.52 -6.73 8.15
N PHE A 69 13.42 -7.49 8.23
CA PHE A 69 13.28 -8.68 9.06
C PHE A 69 12.60 -9.79 8.26
N VAL A 70 12.72 -11.05 8.69
CA VAL A 70 11.99 -12.22 8.14
C VAL A 70 12.07 -12.29 6.60
N GLY A 71 13.22 -11.91 6.03
CA GLY A 71 13.46 -11.99 4.58
C GLY A 71 12.86 -10.86 3.74
N TYR A 72 12.24 -9.82 4.31
CA TYR A 72 11.74 -8.67 3.53
C TYR A 72 12.84 -7.97 2.72
N GLY A 73 14.09 -8.00 3.19
CA GLY A 73 15.25 -7.47 2.47
C GLY A 73 15.64 -8.27 1.22
N LEU A 74 15.03 -9.43 0.99
CA LEU A 74 15.22 -10.26 -0.20
C LEU A 74 14.10 -10.07 -1.24
N LEU A 75 13.06 -9.31 -0.90
CA LEU A 75 11.90 -9.08 -1.77
C LEU A 75 12.02 -7.71 -2.45
N PRO A 76 11.57 -7.56 -3.72
CA PRO A 76 11.56 -6.29 -4.43
C PRO A 76 10.40 -5.40 -3.95
N MET A 77 10.49 -4.93 -2.70
CA MET A 77 9.47 -4.08 -2.09
C MET A 77 9.68 -2.61 -2.43
N GLU A 78 8.62 -1.94 -2.87
CA GLU A 78 8.56 -0.49 -3.02
C GLU A 78 7.81 0.15 -1.83
N VAL A 79 8.32 1.27 -1.32
CA VAL A 79 7.67 2.04 -0.24
C VAL A 79 6.88 3.20 -0.85
N HIS A 80 5.55 3.10 -0.79
CA HIS A 80 4.65 4.12 -1.34
C HIS A 80 4.38 5.24 -0.35
N SER A 81 4.50 6.50 -0.79
CA SER A 81 4.17 7.67 0.02
C SER A 81 3.43 8.73 -0.79
N GLU A 82 2.56 9.47 -0.13
CA GLU A 82 1.75 10.54 -0.70
C GLU A 82 1.92 11.81 0.15
N GLN A 83 1.57 12.98 -0.40
CA GLN A 83 1.73 14.27 0.29
C GLN A 83 0.41 14.93 0.67
N GLY A 84 -0.73 14.40 0.22
CA GLY A 84 -2.03 15.06 0.38
C GLY A 84 -2.57 15.07 1.80
N CYS A 85 -1.99 14.31 2.73
CA CYS A 85 -2.32 14.34 4.16
C CYS A 85 -3.79 13.99 4.49
N ASP A 86 -4.53 13.42 3.53
CA ASP A 86 -5.97 13.22 3.54
C ASP A 86 -6.35 11.74 3.39
N VAL A 87 -7.65 11.45 3.44
CA VAL A 87 -8.16 10.08 3.31
C VAL A 87 -7.85 9.49 1.93
N ILE A 88 -7.89 10.28 0.86
CA ILE A 88 -7.59 9.82 -0.51
C ILE A 88 -6.12 9.39 -0.63
N SER A 89 -5.19 10.18 -0.09
CA SER A 89 -3.76 9.83 -0.05
C SER A 89 -3.52 8.54 0.72
N ARG A 90 -4.24 8.34 1.83
CA ARG A 90 -4.16 7.11 2.64
C ARG A 90 -4.74 5.90 1.93
N LEU A 91 -5.74 6.12 1.07
CA LEU A 91 -6.30 5.08 0.22
C LEU A 91 -5.32 4.72 -0.90
N LYS A 92 -4.73 5.71 -1.59
CA LYS A 92 -3.70 5.51 -2.63
C LYS A 92 -2.51 4.70 -2.13
N VAL A 93 -1.97 5.04 -0.96
CA VAL A 93 -0.88 4.27 -0.33
C VAL A 93 -1.28 2.80 -0.14
N ARG A 94 -2.50 2.52 0.36
CA ARG A 94 -2.98 1.15 0.55
C ARG A 94 -3.17 0.39 -0.76
N ILE A 95 -3.76 1.04 -1.77
CA ILE A 95 -3.96 0.45 -3.10
C ILE A 95 -2.61 0.01 -3.68
N ASN A 96 -1.62 0.90 -3.66
CA ASN A 96 -0.30 0.60 -4.19
C ASN A 96 0.42 -0.48 -3.37
N GLU A 97 0.28 -0.46 -2.04
CA GLU A 97 0.83 -1.52 -1.17
C GLU A 97 0.23 -2.90 -1.43
N VAL A 98 -1.05 -2.99 -1.78
CA VAL A 98 -1.68 -4.26 -2.17
C VAL A 98 -1.05 -4.79 -3.45
N TYR A 99 -0.85 -3.95 -4.47
CA TYR A 99 -0.19 -4.37 -5.70
C TYR A 99 1.28 -4.74 -5.48
N THR A 100 2.02 -4.01 -4.65
CA THR A 100 3.39 -4.39 -4.26
C THR A 100 3.39 -5.72 -3.50
N ALA A 101 2.41 -5.98 -2.64
CA ALA A 101 2.28 -7.29 -1.95
C ALA A 101 2.04 -8.44 -2.93
N LEU A 102 1.16 -8.26 -3.93
CA LEU A 102 0.92 -9.26 -4.97
C LEU A 102 2.18 -9.50 -5.81
N ASN A 103 2.91 -8.45 -6.18
CA ASN A 103 4.17 -8.59 -6.91
C ASN A 103 5.24 -9.32 -6.08
N MET A 104 5.31 -9.06 -4.77
CA MET A 104 6.21 -9.78 -3.86
C MET A 104 5.83 -11.26 -3.72
N ILE A 105 4.53 -11.60 -3.74
CA ILE A 105 4.07 -12.99 -3.76
C ILE A 105 4.53 -13.68 -5.03
N ASP A 106 4.32 -13.08 -6.20
CA ASP A 106 4.76 -13.64 -7.48
C ASP A 106 6.28 -13.83 -7.51
N TYR A 107 7.04 -12.80 -7.11
CA TYR A 107 8.50 -12.89 -7.00
C TYR A 107 8.93 -14.01 -6.04
N GLY A 108 8.31 -14.08 -4.87
CA GLY A 108 8.60 -15.11 -3.88
C GLY A 108 8.40 -16.51 -4.45
N LEU A 109 7.28 -16.75 -5.14
CA LEU A 109 6.97 -18.04 -5.77
C LEU A 109 7.92 -18.43 -6.90
N ASP A 110 8.56 -17.46 -7.57
CA ASP A 110 9.58 -17.69 -8.60
C ASP A 110 10.97 -17.92 -8.00
N ASN A 111 11.24 -17.41 -6.80
CA ASN A 111 12.57 -17.35 -6.19
C ASN A 111 12.65 -18.05 -4.83
N LEU A 112 11.75 -19.00 -4.55
CA LEU A 112 11.80 -19.78 -3.31
C LEU A 112 13.14 -20.53 -3.22
N PRO A 113 13.92 -20.34 -2.15
CA PRO A 113 15.15 -21.10 -1.96
C PRO A 113 14.81 -22.57 -1.76
N GLY A 114 15.68 -23.45 -2.24
CA GLY A 114 15.60 -24.87 -1.89
C GLY A 114 15.68 -25.06 -0.37
N GLY A 115 14.85 -25.95 0.17
CA GLY A 115 15.02 -26.45 1.53
C GLY A 115 16.22 -27.40 1.61
N ARG A 116 16.81 -27.54 2.80
CA ARG A 116 17.68 -28.69 3.12
C ARG A 116 16.83 -29.86 3.58
#